data_AF-A0A0E2BCK2-F1
#
_entry.id   AF-A0A0E2BCK2-F1
#
_cell.length_a   1.000
_cell.length_b   1.000
_cell.length_c   1.000
_cell.angle_alpha   90.00
_cell.angle_beta   90.00
_cell.angle_gamma   90.00
#
_symmetry.space_group_name_H-M   'P 1'
#
loop_
_entity.id
_entity.type
_entity.pdbx_description
1 polymer ?
#
loop_
_entity_poly.entity_id
_entity_poly.type
_entity_poly.pdbx_seq_one_letter_code
_entity_poly.pdbx_strand_id
1 'polypeptide(L)'
;MKRPLTGNLNCSPENGLDDVPRVNTEVLDTMILGRCKHRYHGGYPAGFLERARLLLVGGDKNASIWHIPGGRAAEYNGIRGGVHLTGYGINDLTIDLDPNVNPDLCLDVRYLRSHFIPQGDRTLLFVPPNQESDLFQFYTKEPQHPNVRGFFRPKGIIIDRPYDDENADRYAPGKLVLPNLNQLLIDCLELVDVGSLVGVLDFQWPNPSPSAQFEEVSVYSVGTGRGCRARWFTIWRKR
;
A
#
# COMPACT_ATOMS: atom_id res chain seq x y z
N MET A 1 -30.63 -24.02 12.20
CA MET A 1 -29.71 -24.25 11.06
C MET A 1 -28.30 -23.92 11.50
N LYS A 2 -27.40 -24.91 11.54
CA LYS A 2 -25.97 -24.71 11.81
C LYS A 2 -25.29 -24.27 10.50
N ARG A 3 -24.60 -23.14 10.51
CA ARG A 3 -23.77 -22.68 9.38
C ARG A 3 -22.57 -23.64 9.22
N PRO A 4 -22.19 -24.05 8.01
CA PRO A 4 -20.95 -24.78 7.83
C PRO A 4 -19.77 -23.82 8.05
N LEU A 5 -18.97 -24.13 9.06
CA LEU A 5 -17.61 -23.63 9.22
C LEU A 5 -16.73 -24.36 8.21
N THR A 6 -15.78 -23.64 7.63
CA THR A 6 -14.71 -24.10 6.71
C THR A 6 -15.14 -24.39 5.27
N GLY A 7 -14.87 -23.43 4.38
CA GLY A 7 -14.93 -23.61 2.94
C GLY A 7 -13.66 -24.27 2.42
N ASN A 8 -13.79 -25.55 2.07
CA ASN A 8 -13.05 -26.36 1.09
C ASN A 8 -11.55 -26.10 0.90
N LEU A 9 -10.75 -26.99 1.50
CA LEU A 9 -9.46 -27.42 0.96
C LEU A 9 -9.71 -28.19 -0.35
N ASN A 10 -9.52 -27.54 -1.49
CA ASN A 10 -9.39 -28.27 -2.75
C ASN A 10 -8.01 -28.93 -2.78
N CYS A 11 -7.97 -30.20 -2.34
CA CYS A 11 -6.91 -31.12 -2.72
C CYS A 11 -7.00 -31.36 -4.23
N SER A 12 -6.19 -30.66 -5.02
CA SER A 12 -5.97 -31.03 -6.42
C SER A 12 -5.04 -32.25 -6.46
N PRO A 13 -5.30 -33.25 -7.33
CA PRO A 13 -4.43 -34.41 -7.45
C PRO A 13 -3.08 -33.99 -8.04
N GLU A 14 -2.01 -34.55 -7.48
CA GLU A 14 -0.69 -34.52 -8.08
C GLU A 14 -0.78 -35.13 -9.49
N ASN A 15 -0.57 -34.32 -10.53
CA ASN A 15 -0.12 -34.82 -11.83
C ASN A 15 0.58 -33.69 -12.60
N GLY A 16 1.66 -34.08 -13.26
CA GLY A 16 2.75 -33.23 -13.74
C GLY A 16 2.41 -32.22 -14.83
N LEU A 17 3.41 -31.34 -15.01
CA LEU A 17 3.67 -30.47 -16.16
C LEU A 17 2.67 -29.32 -16.35
N ASP A 18 3.02 -28.16 -15.78
CA ASP A 18 3.27 -26.95 -16.57
C ASP A 18 3.83 -25.84 -15.67
N ASP A 19 4.97 -25.28 -16.05
CA ASP A 19 5.65 -24.13 -15.43
C ASP A 19 4.92 -22.81 -15.78
N VAL A 20 3.59 -22.86 -15.73
CA VAL A 20 2.71 -21.70 -15.93
C VAL A 20 2.46 -21.10 -14.55
N PRO A 21 2.78 -19.81 -14.32
CA PRO A 21 2.50 -19.17 -13.05
C PRO A 21 1.01 -19.32 -12.75
N ARG A 22 0.67 -20.01 -11.65
CA ARG A 22 -0.72 -20.06 -11.17
C ARG A 22 -1.15 -18.64 -10.85
N VAL A 23 -1.89 -18.02 -11.78
CA VAL A 23 -2.60 -16.77 -11.52
C VAL A 23 -3.73 -17.14 -10.56
N ASN A 24 -3.51 -16.97 -9.26
CA ASN A 24 -4.59 -17.12 -8.29
C ASN A 24 -5.62 -16.03 -8.58
N THR A 25 -6.79 -16.40 -9.08
CA THR A 25 -7.90 -15.49 -9.37
C THR A 25 -8.79 -15.24 -8.16
N GLU A 26 -8.52 -15.90 -7.03
CA GLU A 26 -9.32 -15.82 -5.81
C GLU A 26 -8.45 -15.43 -4.62
N VAL A 27 -9.00 -14.57 -3.75
CA VAL A 27 -8.42 -14.21 -2.47
C VAL A 27 -9.40 -14.57 -1.36
N LEU A 28 -8.96 -15.46 -0.47
CA LEU A 28 -9.72 -15.88 0.70
C LEU A 28 -9.70 -14.77 1.75
N ASP A 29 -10.67 -14.80 2.67
CA ASP A 29 -10.82 -13.87 3.81
C ASP A 29 -9.59 -13.84 4.77
N THR A 30 -8.63 -14.74 4.58
CA THR A 30 -7.38 -14.81 5.34
C THR A 30 -6.19 -15.09 4.42
N MET A 31 -5.13 -14.31 4.57
CA MET A 31 -3.87 -14.46 3.86
C MET A 31 -2.77 -14.95 4.82
N ILE A 32 -2.31 -16.19 4.64
CA ILE A 32 -1.12 -16.71 5.34
C ILE A 32 0.03 -16.69 4.34
N LEU A 33 0.91 -15.71 4.49
CA LEU A 33 1.93 -15.38 3.49
C LEU A 33 3.35 -15.67 3.99
N GLY A 34 4.29 -15.67 3.06
CA GLY A 34 5.71 -15.75 3.40
C GLY A 34 6.16 -14.51 4.14
N ARG A 35 7.18 -14.65 5.01
CA ARG A 35 7.83 -13.49 5.64
C ARG A 35 8.35 -12.52 4.57
N CYS A 36 8.37 -11.23 4.91
CA CYS A 36 9.05 -10.21 4.12
C CYS A 36 10.47 -10.69 3.73
N LYS A 37 10.84 -10.50 2.47
CA LYS A 37 12.14 -10.92 1.91
C LYS A 37 13.17 -9.78 1.87
N HIS A 38 12.80 -8.63 2.41
CA HIS A 38 13.66 -7.47 2.57
C HIS A 38 14.01 -7.27 4.04
N ARG A 39 15.11 -6.56 4.30
CA ARG A 39 15.67 -6.41 5.66
C ARG A 39 15.06 -5.27 6.47
N TYR A 40 14.19 -4.46 5.87
CA TYR A 40 13.50 -3.42 6.61
C TYR A 40 12.33 -4.02 7.37
N HIS A 41 12.12 -3.47 8.57
CA HIS A 41 11.00 -3.86 9.41
C HIS A 41 9.68 -3.51 8.65
N GLY A 42 8.57 -4.19 8.95
CA GLY A 42 7.24 -3.79 8.47
C GLY A 42 6.93 -4.03 6.99
N GLY A 43 7.93 -4.34 6.17
CA GLY A 43 7.72 -4.55 4.74
C GLY A 43 6.64 -5.59 4.43
N TYR A 44 6.03 -5.45 3.25
CA TYR A 44 5.03 -6.37 2.75
C TYR A 44 5.44 -7.84 2.90
N PRO A 45 4.51 -8.72 3.34
CA PRO A 45 4.68 -10.15 3.26
C PRO A 45 4.93 -10.60 1.81
N ALA A 46 5.68 -11.67 1.64
CA ALA A 46 5.92 -12.23 0.31
C ALA A 46 4.60 -12.75 -0.30
N GLY A 47 4.22 -12.19 -1.46
CA GLY A 47 2.96 -12.48 -2.15
C GLY A 47 1.80 -11.51 -1.81
N PHE A 48 2.00 -10.56 -0.88
CA PHE A 48 0.94 -9.62 -0.52
C PHE A 48 0.56 -8.69 -1.68
N LEU A 49 1.53 -8.07 -2.35
CA LEU A 49 1.24 -7.11 -3.43
C LEU A 49 0.47 -7.73 -4.60
N GLU A 50 0.76 -8.99 -4.94
CA GLU A 50 0.00 -9.73 -5.95
C GLU A 50 -1.50 -9.82 -5.57
N ARG A 51 -1.79 -10.15 -4.31
CA ARG A 51 -3.17 -10.24 -3.80
C ARG A 51 -3.82 -8.87 -3.68
N ALA A 52 -3.10 -7.88 -3.17
CA ALA A 52 -3.60 -6.52 -3.04
C ALA A 52 -3.95 -5.93 -4.42
N ARG A 53 -3.11 -6.14 -5.44
CA ARG A 53 -3.40 -5.71 -6.81
C ARG A 53 -4.63 -6.40 -7.38
N LEU A 54 -4.79 -7.71 -7.16
CA LEU A 54 -5.99 -8.42 -7.58
C LEU A 54 -7.25 -7.81 -6.97
N LEU A 55 -7.20 -7.51 -5.67
CA LEU A 55 -8.35 -6.97 -4.93
C LEU A 55 -8.66 -5.50 -5.25
N LEU A 56 -7.64 -4.68 -5.49
CA LEU A 56 -7.83 -3.23 -5.69
C LEU A 56 -8.14 -2.87 -7.14
N VAL A 57 -7.53 -3.57 -8.11
CA VAL A 57 -7.61 -3.20 -9.53
C VAL A 57 -7.82 -4.41 -10.46
N GLY A 58 -8.29 -5.54 -9.92
CA GLY A 58 -8.60 -6.73 -10.73
C GLY A 58 -7.38 -7.40 -11.37
N GLY A 59 -6.18 -7.17 -10.85
CA GLY A 59 -4.95 -7.76 -11.38
C GLY A 59 -4.33 -7.00 -12.55
N ASP A 60 -4.92 -5.86 -12.98
CA ASP A 60 -4.38 -5.04 -14.06
C ASP A 60 -2.98 -4.51 -13.70
N LYS A 61 -1.96 -4.86 -14.48
CA LYS A 61 -0.57 -4.43 -14.28
C LYS A 61 -0.30 -2.98 -14.71
N ASN A 62 -1.18 -2.41 -15.53
CA ASN A 62 -1.10 -1.04 -16.02
C ASN A 62 -1.90 -0.06 -15.15
N ALA A 63 -2.83 -0.55 -14.33
CA ALA A 63 -3.51 0.28 -13.34
C ALA A 63 -2.49 0.80 -12.32
N SER A 64 -2.47 2.12 -12.13
CA SER A 64 -1.58 2.76 -11.16
C SER A 64 -2.07 2.52 -9.74
N ILE A 65 -1.18 1.99 -8.89
CA ILE A 65 -1.36 1.92 -7.45
C ILE A 65 -0.31 2.82 -6.79
N TRP A 66 -0.74 3.72 -5.91
CA TRP A 66 0.18 4.49 -5.08
C TRP A 66 0.42 3.78 -3.75
N HIS A 67 1.68 3.69 -3.31
CA HIS A 67 2.08 3.05 -2.06
C HIS A 67 2.49 4.12 -1.03
N ILE A 68 1.73 4.24 0.07
CA ILE A 68 1.76 5.43 0.94
C ILE A 68 1.65 5.09 2.45
N PRO A 69 2.68 5.38 3.25
CA PRO A 69 4.07 5.39 2.85
C PRO A 69 4.47 3.99 2.36
N GLY A 70 5.38 3.91 1.41
CA GLY A 70 5.73 2.63 0.79
C GLY A 70 6.98 2.69 -0.07
N GLY A 71 7.99 3.45 0.33
CA GLY A 71 9.13 3.80 -0.54
C GLY A 71 9.88 2.62 -1.18
N ARG A 72 9.92 1.45 -0.52
CA ARG A 72 10.56 0.24 -1.07
C ARG A 72 9.61 -0.73 -1.77
N ALA A 73 8.36 -0.35 -2.02
CA ALA A 73 7.37 -1.22 -2.67
C ALA A 73 7.87 -1.72 -4.04
N ALA A 74 8.59 -0.88 -4.79
CA ALA A 74 9.16 -1.24 -6.09
C ALA A 74 10.16 -2.42 -6.02
N GLU A 75 10.78 -2.68 -4.86
CA GLU A 75 11.70 -3.80 -4.69
C GLU A 75 10.98 -5.17 -4.64
N TYR A 76 9.65 -5.21 -4.52
CA TYR A 76 8.83 -6.43 -4.49
C TYR A 76 8.54 -7.02 -5.88
N ASN A 77 9.47 -6.86 -6.81
CA ASN A 77 9.48 -7.55 -8.09
C ASN A 77 10.79 -8.33 -8.25
N GLY A 78 10.69 -9.57 -8.74
CA GLY A 78 11.84 -10.45 -9.01
C GLY A 78 12.05 -11.53 -7.95
N ILE A 79 13.22 -12.18 -7.97
CA ILE A 79 13.50 -13.33 -7.09
C ILE A 79 14.27 -12.86 -5.85
N ARG A 80 13.73 -13.11 -4.66
CA ARG A 80 14.38 -12.83 -3.37
C ARG A 80 14.24 -13.99 -2.40
N GLY A 81 15.36 -14.52 -1.92
CA GLY A 81 15.38 -15.65 -1.00
C GLY A 81 14.60 -16.86 -1.53
N GLY A 82 14.76 -17.15 -2.83
CA GLY A 82 14.10 -18.26 -3.53
C GLY A 82 12.61 -18.06 -3.84
N VAL A 83 12.04 -16.89 -3.56
CA VAL A 83 10.62 -16.60 -3.80
C VAL A 83 10.50 -15.56 -4.91
N HIS A 84 9.63 -15.83 -5.87
CA HIS A 84 9.20 -14.86 -6.88
C HIS A 84 8.25 -13.86 -6.24
N LEU A 85 8.66 -12.60 -6.20
CA LEU A 85 7.86 -11.47 -5.77
C LEU A 85 7.30 -10.78 -7.01
N THR A 86 6.01 -10.47 -6.96
CA THR A 86 5.25 -9.81 -8.02
C THR A 86 4.20 -8.89 -7.37
N GLY A 87 3.58 -8.04 -8.19
CA GLY A 87 2.41 -7.25 -7.80
C GLY A 87 2.66 -5.75 -7.81
N TYR A 88 3.92 -5.30 -7.81
CA TYR A 88 4.23 -3.91 -8.14
C TYR A 88 4.07 -3.71 -9.65
N GLY A 89 3.20 -2.77 -10.03
CA GLY A 89 2.76 -2.49 -11.39
C GLY A 89 3.71 -1.56 -12.15
N ILE A 90 3.45 -1.39 -13.44
CA ILE A 90 4.30 -0.58 -14.33
C ILE A 90 4.11 0.92 -14.03
N ASN A 91 2.89 1.31 -13.65
CA ASN A 91 2.51 2.70 -13.39
C ASN A 91 2.34 3.00 -11.89
N ASP A 92 2.88 2.14 -11.03
CA ASP A 92 2.85 2.34 -9.59
C ASP A 92 3.81 3.45 -9.18
N LEU A 93 3.47 4.14 -8.09
CA LEU A 93 4.30 5.17 -7.50
C LEU A 93 4.46 4.93 -6.02
N THR A 94 5.64 5.23 -5.51
CA THR A 94 5.98 5.17 -4.09
C THR A 94 6.10 6.57 -3.51
N ILE A 95 5.47 6.78 -2.36
CA ILE A 95 5.58 8.02 -1.60
C ILE A 95 6.08 7.65 -0.21
N ASP A 96 7.10 8.34 0.28
CA ASP A 96 7.65 8.08 1.61
C ASP A 96 8.39 9.32 2.12
N LEU A 97 8.52 9.49 3.43
CA LEU A 97 9.32 10.56 4.01
C LEU A 97 10.80 10.18 4.15
N ASP A 98 11.12 8.88 4.19
CA ASP A 98 12.52 8.43 4.31
C ASP A 98 13.25 8.50 2.96
N PRO A 99 14.25 9.38 2.79
CA PRO A 99 15.03 9.43 1.55
C PRO A 99 15.86 8.16 1.32
N ASN A 100 16.17 7.37 2.36
CA ASN A 100 16.96 6.15 2.26
C ASN A 100 16.19 4.95 1.70
N VAL A 101 14.88 5.10 1.51
CA VAL A 101 14.07 4.14 0.77
C VAL A 101 13.91 4.50 -0.71
N ASN A 102 14.48 5.62 -1.15
CA ASN A 102 14.45 6.11 -2.53
C ASN A 102 13.04 6.08 -3.15
N PRO A 103 12.04 6.75 -2.53
CA PRO A 103 10.70 6.81 -3.06
C PRO A 103 10.66 7.65 -4.34
N ASP A 104 9.65 7.42 -5.20
CA ASP A 104 9.41 8.26 -6.38
C ASP A 104 9.10 9.70 -5.97
N LEU A 105 8.37 9.88 -4.85
CA LEU A 105 8.12 11.17 -4.22
C LEU A 105 8.49 11.13 -2.74
N CYS A 106 9.56 11.85 -2.39
CA CYS A 106 10.00 12.00 -1.00
C CYS A 106 9.21 13.12 -0.30
N LEU A 107 8.17 12.75 0.45
CA LEU A 107 7.15 13.66 1.01
C LEU A 107 6.66 13.20 2.38
N ASP A 108 6.32 14.16 3.23
CA ASP A 108 5.59 13.87 4.46
C ASP A 108 4.11 13.62 4.15
N VAL A 109 3.71 12.36 4.28
CA VAL A 109 2.35 11.89 3.94
C VAL A 109 1.27 12.42 4.88
N ARG A 110 1.63 13.10 5.98
CA ARG A 110 0.68 13.82 6.84
C ARG A 110 0.08 15.05 6.16
N TYR A 111 0.72 15.53 5.09
CA TYR A 111 0.35 16.74 4.37
C TYR A 111 -0.01 16.48 2.91
N LEU A 112 -0.47 15.26 2.57
CA LEU A 112 -0.83 14.89 1.19
C LEU A 112 -1.80 15.88 0.54
N ARG A 113 -2.80 16.36 1.27
CA ARG A 113 -3.79 17.33 0.76
C ARG A 113 -3.20 18.70 0.42
N SER A 114 -2.06 19.06 1.00
CA SER A 114 -1.35 20.29 0.67
C SER A 114 -0.49 20.11 -0.59
N HIS A 115 -0.08 18.87 -0.88
CA HIS A 115 0.77 18.54 -2.02
C HIS A 115 0.00 18.09 -3.25
N PHE A 116 -1.18 17.49 -3.10
CA PHE A 116 -1.98 17.00 -4.21
C PHE A 116 -3.36 17.66 -4.20
N ILE A 117 -3.56 18.59 -5.13
CA ILE A 117 -4.80 19.37 -5.25
C ILE A 117 -5.66 18.77 -6.38
N PRO A 118 -6.82 18.17 -6.07
CA PRO A 118 -7.71 17.64 -7.09
C PRO A 118 -8.14 18.68 -8.12
N GLN A 119 -8.11 18.28 -9.39
CA GLN A 119 -8.61 19.05 -10.52
C GLN A 119 -9.89 18.40 -11.08
N GLY A 120 -10.63 19.14 -11.91
CA GLY A 120 -11.94 18.70 -12.44
C GLY A 120 -11.87 17.56 -13.46
N ASP A 121 -10.70 17.25 -14.01
CA ASP A 121 -10.48 16.31 -15.13
C ASP A 121 -9.86 14.98 -14.69
N ARG A 122 -10.12 14.56 -13.43
CA ARG A 122 -9.51 13.37 -12.79
C ARG A 122 -7.99 13.45 -12.68
N THR A 123 -7.43 14.65 -12.74
CA THR A 123 -6.02 14.89 -12.44
C THR A 123 -5.83 15.49 -11.05
N LEU A 124 -4.58 15.46 -10.59
CA LEU A 124 -4.10 16.06 -9.36
C LEU A 124 -2.99 17.03 -9.74
N LEU A 125 -3.09 18.26 -9.25
CA LEU A 125 -2.00 19.21 -9.31
C LEU A 125 -1.05 18.94 -8.14
N PHE A 126 0.19 18.62 -8.44
CA PHE A 126 1.23 18.42 -7.44
C PHE A 126 1.96 19.73 -7.14
N VAL A 127 1.98 20.09 -5.87
CA VAL A 127 2.68 21.24 -5.30
C VAL A 127 3.83 20.71 -4.44
N PRO A 128 5.10 20.96 -4.82
CA PRO A 128 6.24 20.48 -4.05
C PRO A 128 6.30 21.15 -2.66
N PRO A 129 6.91 20.50 -1.65
CA PRO A 129 7.12 21.12 -0.35
C PRO A 129 8.01 22.37 -0.47
N ASN A 130 7.65 23.43 0.26
CA ASN A 130 8.48 24.61 0.39
C ASN A 130 9.82 24.20 1.05
N GLN A 131 10.94 24.60 0.45
CA GLN A 131 12.29 24.21 0.86
C GLN A 131 12.74 24.74 2.25
N GLU A 132 11.82 25.27 3.08
CA GLU A 132 12.17 26.03 4.30
C GLU A 132 12.31 25.18 5.58
N SER A 133 12.15 23.86 5.53
CA SER A 133 12.30 23.01 6.73
C SER A 133 13.60 22.21 6.70
N ASP A 134 14.38 22.26 7.79
CA ASP A 134 15.65 21.52 7.92
C ASP A 134 15.51 19.98 7.78
N LEU A 135 14.29 19.43 7.90
CA LEU A 135 13.99 18.02 7.61
C LEU A 135 14.20 17.64 6.14
N PHE A 136 14.27 18.64 5.27
CA PHE A 136 14.35 18.52 3.81
C PHE A 136 15.76 18.74 3.26
N GLN A 137 16.78 18.93 4.11
CA GLN A 137 18.17 19.08 3.66
C GLN A 137 18.74 17.83 2.97
N PHE A 138 18.05 16.68 3.03
CA PHE A 138 18.44 15.44 2.35
C PHE A 138 18.09 15.40 0.84
N TYR A 139 17.52 16.48 0.27
CA TYR A 139 17.20 16.58 -1.16
C TYR A 139 18.41 16.71 -2.11
N THR A 140 19.64 16.67 -1.60
CA THR A 140 20.85 16.91 -2.41
C THR A 140 21.48 15.63 -2.94
N LYS A 141 20.86 15.05 -3.97
CA LYS A 141 21.57 14.56 -5.16
C LYS A 141 20.68 14.85 -6.37
N GLU A 142 20.91 16.01 -6.99
CA GLU A 142 20.20 16.56 -8.16
C GLU A 142 18.68 16.82 -7.93
N PRO A 143 18.23 18.09 -7.87
CA PRO A 143 16.81 18.41 -7.78
C PRO A 143 16.10 18.09 -9.10
N GLN A 144 15.52 16.89 -9.20
CA GLN A 144 14.49 16.59 -10.20
C GLN A 144 13.11 17.06 -9.66
N HIS A 145 12.81 18.34 -9.42
CA HIS A 145 12.30 19.23 -10.46
C HIS A 145 11.77 20.54 -9.84
N PRO A 146 11.91 21.70 -10.51
CA PRO A 146 11.35 22.98 -10.09
C PRO A 146 9.98 23.30 -10.74
N ASN A 147 9.06 22.34 -10.89
CA ASN A 147 7.76 22.62 -11.54
C ASN A 147 6.59 21.88 -10.88
N VAL A 148 5.49 22.60 -10.72
CA VAL A 148 4.15 22.05 -10.51
C VAL A 148 3.85 21.01 -11.59
N ARG A 149 3.31 19.84 -11.22
CA ARG A 149 3.09 18.69 -12.11
C ARG A 149 1.64 18.24 -12.09
N GLY A 150 1.13 17.76 -13.23
CA GLY A 150 -0.14 17.06 -13.30
C GLY A 150 0.06 15.55 -13.15
N PHE A 151 -0.73 14.93 -12.28
CA PHE A 151 -0.83 13.48 -12.13
C PHE A 151 -2.23 13.02 -12.48
N PHE A 152 -2.38 11.85 -13.09
CA PHE A 152 -3.70 11.19 -13.07
C PHE A 152 -3.97 10.65 -11.68
N ARG A 153 -5.23 10.71 -11.24
CA ARG A 153 -5.65 10.03 -10.01
C ARG A 153 -5.36 8.53 -10.11
N PRO A 154 -4.79 7.91 -9.07
CA PRO A 154 -4.45 6.49 -9.12
C PRO A 154 -5.70 5.61 -9.12
N LYS A 155 -5.59 4.43 -9.72
CA LYS A 155 -6.68 3.43 -9.75
C LYS A 155 -6.79 2.63 -8.46
N GLY A 156 -5.76 2.65 -7.62
CA GLY A 156 -5.82 2.21 -6.24
C GLY A 156 -4.75 2.87 -5.39
N ILE A 157 -4.91 2.81 -4.08
CA ILE A 157 -3.85 3.22 -3.13
C ILE A 157 -3.68 2.11 -2.11
N ILE A 158 -2.45 1.79 -1.74
CA ILE A 158 -2.13 0.92 -0.59
C ILE A 158 -1.47 1.79 0.47
N ILE A 159 -2.12 1.85 1.64
CA ILE A 159 -1.55 2.41 2.84
C ILE A 159 -0.77 1.33 3.58
N ASP A 160 0.53 1.53 3.77
CA ASP A 160 1.39 0.68 4.60
C ASP A 160 2.08 1.55 5.64
N ARG A 161 1.27 2.04 6.60
CA ARG A 161 1.78 2.95 7.62
C ARG A 161 2.95 2.28 8.36
N PRO A 162 4.01 3.04 8.68
CA PRO A 162 5.12 2.56 9.46
C PRO A 162 4.67 2.29 10.90
N TYR A 163 4.12 1.10 11.09
CA TYR A 163 3.78 0.47 12.36
C TYR A 163 2.73 1.19 13.23
N ASP A 164 2.44 0.55 14.36
CA ASP A 164 1.71 1.14 15.47
C ASP A 164 2.61 2.06 16.30
N ASP A 165 2.02 2.81 17.23
CA ASP A 165 2.72 3.74 18.11
C ASP A 165 3.87 3.10 18.92
N GLU A 166 3.81 1.79 19.16
CA GLU A 166 4.85 1.05 19.89
C GLU A 166 6.09 0.77 19.04
N ASN A 167 5.94 0.67 17.73
CA ASN A 167 7.00 0.30 16.80
C ASN A 167 7.42 1.46 15.88
N ALA A 168 6.77 2.63 15.98
CA ALA A 168 7.03 3.78 15.13
C ALA A 168 8.49 4.28 15.17
N ASP A 169 9.23 4.08 16.27
CA ASP A 169 10.66 4.43 16.34
C ASP A 169 11.56 3.53 15.48
N ARG A 170 11.02 2.42 14.93
CA ARG A 170 11.71 1.56 13.95
C ARG A 170 11.56 2.07 12.51
N TYR A 171 10.74 3.09 12.31
CA TYR A 171 10.69 3.85 11.07
C TYR A 171 11.76 4.91 11.11
N ALA A 172 12.59 5.01 10.07
CA ALA A 172 13.77 5.90 10.12
C ALA A 172 13.42 7.38 10.38
N PRO A 173 12.33 7.95 9.83
CA PRO A 173 11.87 9.30 10.18
C PRO A 173 11.39 9.46 11.63
N GLY A 174 11.07 8.35 12.32
CA GLY A 174 10.73 8.31 13.74
C GLY A 174 9.25 8.53 14.05
N LYS A 175 8.88 8.33 15.32
CA LYS A 175 7.50 8.38 15.79
C LYS A 175 6.84 9.77 15.69
N LEU A 176 7.61 10.85 15.75
CA LEU A 176 7.08 12.22 15.69
C LEU A 176 6.39 12.55 14.36
N VAL A 177 6.67 11.77 13.32
CA VAL A 177 6.11 11.93 11.98
C VAL A 177 5.20 10.76 11.58
N LEU A 178 4.79 9.92 12.54
CA LEU A 178 3.83 8.85 12.32
C LEU A 178 2.48 9.44 11.87
N PRO A 179 1.96 9.09 10.69
CA PRO A 179 0.67 9.63 10.24
C PRO A 179 -0.48 9.03 11.05
N ASN A 180 -1.51 9.84 11.29
CA ASN A 180 -2.77 9.34 11.84
C ASN A 180 -3.45 8.46 10.80
N LEU A 181 -3.74 7.19 11.15
CA LEU A 181 -4.25 6.21 10.20
C LEU A 181 -5.59 6.62 9.57
N ASN A 182 -6.52 7.15 10.37
CA ASN A 182 -7.85 7.53 9.88
C ASN A 182 -7.76 8.76 8.97
N GLN A 183 -6.97 9.76 9.35
CA GLN A 183 -6.76 10.94 8.51
C GLN A 183 -6.07 10.57 7.20
N LEU A 184 -5.04 9.72 7.25
CA LEU A 184 -4.33 9.24 6.06
C LEU A 184 -5.26 8.47 5.11
N LEU A 185 -6.12 7.60 5.65
CA LEU A 185 -7.14 6.91 4.88
C LEU A 185 -8.09 7.89 4.18
N ILE A 186 -8.61 8.89 4.92
CA ILE A 186 -9.51 9.91 4.36
C ILE A 186 -8.80 10.68 3.24
N ASP A 187 -7.55 11.11 3.46
CA ASP A 187 -6.78 11.84 2.47
C ASP A 187 -6.57 11.01 1.20
N CYS A 188 -6.19 9.74 1.34
CA CYS A 188 -6.05 8.82 0.21
C CYS A 188 -7.38 8.58 -0.53
N LEU A 189 -8.51 8.51 0.17
CA LEU A 189 -9.84 8.36 -0.45
C LEU A 189 -10.27 9.60 -1.24
N GLU A 190 -9.76 10.79 -0.93
CA GLU A 190 -9.96 12.01 -1.74
C GLU A 190 -9.03 12.08 -2.96
N LEU A 191 -7.89 11.39 -2.90
CA LEU A 191 -6.89 11.40 -3.97
C LEU A 191 -7.12 10.32 -5.02
N VAL A 192 -7.57 9.13 -4.61
CA VAL A 192 -7.83 8.02 -5.53
C VAL A 192 -8.92 8.38 -6.55
N ASP A 193 -8.90 7.73 -7.71
CA ASP A 193 -9.92 7.98 -8.73
C ASP A 193 -11.34 7.68 -8.23
N VAL A 194 -12.33 8.34 -8.81
CA VAL A 194 -13.72 8.19 -8.36
C VAL A 194 -14.16 6.75 -8.56
N GLY A 195 -14.64 6.11 -7.49
CA GLY A 195 -15.08 4.71 -7.48
C GLY A 195 -13.94 3.69 -7.32
N SER A 196 -12.68 4.14 -7.26
CA SER A 196 -11.53 3.28 -6.97
C SER A 196 -11.37 3.00 -5.48
N LEU A 197 -10.46 2.08 -5.16
CA LEU A 197 -10.31 1.48 -3.84
C LEU A 197 -9.01 1.93 -3.14
N VAL A 198 -9.08 2.11 -1.83
CA VAL A 198 -7.92 2.32 -0.95
C VAL A 198 -7.80 1.12 -0.01
N GLY A 199 -6.70 0.39 -0.11
CA GLY A 199 -6.33 -0.67 0.82
C GLY A 199 -5.47 -0.14 1.96
N VAL A 200 -5.65 -0.65 3.17
CA VAL A 200 -4.86 -0.30 4.35
C VAL A 200 -4.30 -1.58 4.96
N LEU A 201 -2.98 -1.73 4.96
CA LEU A 201 -2.26 -2.80 5.65
C LEU A 201 -1.65 -2.29 6.96
N ASP A 202 -2.30 -2.53 8.09
CA ASP A 202 -1.87 -2.00 9.40
C ASP A 202 -2.17 -3.01 10.53
N PHE A 203 -1.56 -2.84 11.69
CA PHE A 203 -1.93 -3.58 12.90
C PHE A 203 -3.26 -3.09 13.49
N GLN A 204 -3.64 -1.85 13.19
CA GLN A 204 -4.90 -1.24 13.57
C GLN A 204 -5.91 -1.34 12.43
N TRP A 205 -7.14 -1.71 12.76
CA TRP A 205 -8.25 -1.63 11.83
C TRP A 205 -8.80 -0.19 11.86
N PRO A 206 -8.76 0.56 10.74
CA PRO A 206 -9.20 1.96 10.73
C PRO A 206 -10.70 2.10 10.97
N ASN A 207 -11.09 3.28 11.47
CA ASN A 207 -12.46 3.70 11.70
C ASN A 207 -12.62 5.18 11.30
N PRO A 208 -12.65 5.50 10.00
CA PRO A 208 -12.71 6.88 9.52
C PRO A 208 -14.04 7.54 9.88
N SER A 209 -13.99 8.85 10.17
CA SER A 209 -15.17 9.64 10.57
C SER A 209 -15.33 10.87 9.67
N PRO A 210 -16.58 11.24 9.29
CA PRO A 210 -17.83 10.56 9.62
C PRO A 210 -18.01 9.27 8.79
N SER A 211 -18.35 8.16 9.46
CA SER A 211 -18.44 6.83 8.84
C SER A 211 -19.46 6.76 7.69
N ALA A 212 -20.47 7.63 7.69
CA ALA A 212 -21.47 7.72 6.63
C ALA A 212 -20.92 8.13 5.25
N GLN A 213 -19.69 8.66 5.16
CA GLN A 213 -19.05 9.03 3.90
C GLN A 213 -18.19 7.90 3.29
N PHE A 214 -17.96 6.84 4.06
CA PHE A 214 -17.01 5.80 3.70
C PHE A 214 -17.66 4.42 3.77
N GLU A 215 -17.18 3.51 2.93
CA GLU A 215 -17.61 2.13 2.91
C GLU A 215 -16.40 1.22 3.04
N GLU A 216 -16.45 0.35 4.05
CA GLU A 216 -15.57 -0.81 4.15
C GLU A 216 -16.09 -1.87 3.18
N VAL A 217 -15.31 -2.15 2.15
CA VAL A 217 -15.66 -3.08 1.07
C VAL A 217 -15.34 -4.51 1.49
N SER A 218 -14.16 -4.73 2.07
CA SER A 218 -13.71 -6.05 2.52
C SER A 218 -12.54 -5.95 3.50
N VAL A 219 -12.34 -7.03 4.27
CA VAL A 219 -11.29 -7.11 5.29
C VAL A 219 -10.65 -8.48 5.29
N TYR A 220 -9.33 -8.50 5.36
CA TYR A 220 -8.50 -9.71 5.34
C TYR A 220 -7.52 -9.68 6.50
N SER A 221 -7.41 -10.79 7.21
CA SER A 221 -6.28 -10.98 8.14
C SER A 221 -5.04 -11.41 7.35
N VAL A 222 -3.89 -10.79 7.62
CA VAL A 222 -2.62 -11.03 6.92
C VAL A 222 -1.56 -11.48 7.93
N GLY A 223 -1.28 -12.78 7.96
CA GLY A 223 -0.30 -13.40 8.85
C GLY A 223 0.97 -13.84 8.12
N THR A 224 2.09 -13.88 8.85
CA THR A 224 3.37 -14.39 8.32
C THR A 224 4.04 -15.39 9.26
N GLY A 225 3.95 -16.68 8.98
CA GLY A 225 4.65 -17.72 9.75
C GLY A 225 4.30 -17.75 11.25
N ARG A 226 5.08 -18.53 12.02
CA ARG A 226 4.88 -18.70 13.48
C ARG A 226 5.60 -17.60 14.26
N GLY A 227 4.99 -17.12 15.35
CA GLY A 227 5.59 -16.15 16.26
C GLY A 227 5.54 -14.69 15.77
N CYS A 228 4.76 -14.39 14.73
CA CYS A 228 4.59 -13.03 14.22
C CYS A 228 3.18 -12.50 14.52
N ARG A 229 3.07 -11.16 14.64
CA ARG A 229 1.76 -10.47 14.70
C ARG A 229 1.17 -10.40 13.30
N ALA A 230 -0.12 -10.67 13.18
CA ALA A 230 -0.86 -10.44 11.93
C ALA A 230 -1.20 -8.95 11.78
N ARG A 231 -1.40 -8.53 10.52
CA ARG A 231 -1.95 -7.22 10.15
C ARG A 231 -3.35 -7.38 9.56
N TRP A 232 -4.11 -6.31 9.55
CA TRP A 232 -5.36 -6.20 8.82
C TRP A 232 -5.07 -5.58 7.47
N PHE A 233 -5.58 -6.19 6.40
CA PHE A 233 -5.74 -5.53 5.11
C PHE A 233 -7.20 -5.19 4.92
N THR A 234 -7.55 -3.91 5.08
CA THR A 234 -8.92 -3.42 4.94
C THR A 234 -9.04 -2.61 3.66
N ILE A 235 -10.13 -2.77 2.92
CA ILE A 235 -10.36 -2.10 1.64
C ILE A 235 -11.54 -1.16 1.78
N TRP A 236 -11.35 0.07 1.34
CA TRP A 236 -12.29 1.17 1.51
C TRP A 236 -12.58 1.86 0.19
N ARG A 237 -13.77 2.45 0.11
CA ARG A 237 -14.12 3.41 -0.93
C ARG A 237 -14.91 4.58 -0.35
N LYS A 238 -14.87 5.70 -1.05
CA LYS A 238 -15.75 6.84 -0.79
C LYS A 238 -17.14 6.53 -1.34
N ARG A 239 -18.19 6.84 -0.57
CA ARG A 239 -19.59 6.69 -0.97
C ARG A 239 -20.05 7.77 -1.93
#